data_AF-A0A965VG43-F1
#
_entry.id   AF-A0A965VG43-F1
#
_cell.length_a   1.000
_cell.length_b   1.000
_cell.length_c   1.000
_cell.angle_alpha   90.00
_cell.angle_beta   90.00
_cell.angle_gamma   90.00
#
_symmetry.space_group_name_H-M   'P 1'
#
loop_
_entity.id
_entity.type
_entity.pdbx_description
1 polymer ?
#
loop_
_entity_poly.entity_id
_entity_poly.type
_entity_poly.pdbx_seq_one_letter_code
_entity_poly.pdbx_strand_id
1 'polypeptide(L)'
;MRIPIKFTAFSGVALALAASIPRAQTPPMTPDIPKEFVEPTETHDYTRRVLAIPMRDGVKLNTVLLVPKGAKDAPILLTRTPYNAKRNAQRAVSPYVAASGSMLDEPFLEDGYIRAYQDVRGKHGSEGDYVLNRPLRGPLNPTGVDHATDAYDTIDWLVKNIAETNGRVGIIGSSYPGFTAAMALFDPHPALKAAVPQSPMVDGWMGDDWFQNGAFRQFNNLDWIARQMKAKDGGEEIARLSADDYDNFLRAGTAGAFARAAGLEQLAAWRKVIEHPAYDSFWQEQAVDKLLARQPLTVPTLWIGALWDQEDIYGAVACYRAMEPKDAGNDRNYLVLGPWRHSGVNGEQRQLGALKLPGDTATGFRLGVLKPFLDQHLKTGAAKADIPPVLIFETGSMEWRRYDRWPEAGDGRGGQPLRPLFLQPGLKLGFERPERGAEYEEYVSDPAKPVPFVPRPVR
;
A
#
# COMPACT_ATOMS: atom_id res chain seq x y z
N MET A 1 57.52 -55.82 65.70
CA MET A 1 56.06 -55.97 65.87
C MET A 1 55.41 -54.98 64.92
N ARG A 2 54.96 -55.46 63.75
CA ARG A 2 54.55 -54.63 62.59
C ARG A 2 53.04 -54.32 62.68
N ILE A 3 52.71 -53.03 62.68
CA ILE A 3 51.41 -52.47 62.24
C ILE A 3 51.63 -52.02 60.79
N PRO A 4 50.76 -52.37 59.82
CA PRO A 4 49.74 -51.39 59.41
C PRO A 4 48.37 -51.95 58.93
N ILE A 5 47.34 -51.22 59.35
CA ILE A 5 46.25 -50.61 58.55
C ILE A 5 45.53 -51.52 57.54
N LYS A 6 44.25 -51.82 57.84
CA LYS A 6 43.25 -52.12 56.83
C LYS A 6 42.19 -51.02 56.80
N PHE A 7 42.15 -50.32 55.66
CA PHE A 7 41.05 -49.47 55.22
C PHE A 7 39.83 -50.33 54.89
N THR A 8 38.65 -49.94 55.37
CA THR A 8 37.38 -50.43 54.83
C THR A 8 36.59 -49.20 54.36
N ALA A 9 36.54 -49.03 53.04
CA ALA A 9 35.82 -47.97 52.38
C ALA A 9 34.31 -48.22 52.43
N PHE A 10 33.54 -47.29 52.98
CA PHE A 10 32.10 -47.18 52.74
C PHE A 10 31.90 -46.31 51.50
N SER A 11 31.63 -46.94 50.35
CA SER A 11 31.13 -46.25 49.15
C SER A 11 29.60 -46.33 49.16
N GLY A 12 28.94 -45.29 49.68
CA GLY A 12 27.50 -45.09 49.54
C GLY A 12 27.20 -44.50 48.17
N VAL A 13 26.93 -45.34 47.18
CA VAL A 13 26.35 -44.91 45.89
C VAL A 13 24.84 -44.81 46.09
N ALA A 14 24.32 -43.60 46.25
CA ALA A 14 22.89 -43.34 46.14
C ALA A 14 22.50 -43.33 44.66
N LEU A 15 22.06 -44.49 44.14
CA LEU A 15 21.35 -44.55 42.86
C LEU A 15 20.01 -43.81 43.01
N ALA A 16 19.93 -42.60 42.48
CA ALA A 16 18.64 -41.96 42.22
C ALA A 16 17.93 -42.76 41.10
N LEU A 17 17.07 -43.69 41.49
CA LEU A 17 16.11 -44.32 40.58
C LEU A 17 15.15 -43.24 40.08
N ALA A 18 15.45 -42.67 38.91
CA ALA A 18 14.46 -41.95 38.14
C ALA A 18 13.40 -42.96 37.69
N ALA A 19 12.33 -43.12 38.48
CA ALA A 19 11.19 -43.92 38.10
C ALA A 19 10.55 -43.29 36.86
N SER A 20 10.78 -43.90 35.70
CA SER A 20 10.04 -43.60 34.48
C SER A 20 8.59 -44.03 34.70
N ILE A 21 7.71 -43.08 35.00
CA ILE A 21 6.26 -43.33 35.01
C ILE A 21 5.89 -43.77 33.58
N PRO A 22 5.40 -45.00 33.37
CA PRO A 22 5.00 -45.43 32.04
C PRO A 22 3.84 -44.54 31.58
N ARG A 23 4.07 -43.75 30.53
CA ARG A 23 3.02 -42.98 29.88
C ARG A 23 2.11 -43.98 29.16
N ALA A 24 0.81 -43.97 29.48
CA ALA A 24 -0.17 -44.78 28.78
C ALA A 24 -0.07 -44.48 27.26
N GLN A 25 -0.02 -45.52 26.44
CA GLN A 25 -0.02 -45.36 24.99
C GLN A 25 -1.39 -44.88 24.53
N THR A 26 -1.42 -43.88 23.66
CA THR A 26 -2.63 -43.44 22.98
C THR A 26 -3.20 -44.62 22.16
N PRO A 27 -4.48 -45.01 22.31
CA PRO A 27 -5.08 -46.07 21.51
C PRO A 27 -4.95 -45.79 20.00
N PRO A 28 -4.63 -46.78 19.15
CA PRO A 28 -4.42 -46.56 17.70
C PRO A 28 -5.62 -45.99 16.94
N MET A 29 -6.84 -46.16 17.48
CA MET A 29 -8.08 -45.62 16.89
C MET A 29 -8.47 -44.26 17.48
N THR A 30 -7.60 -43.62 18.27
CA THR A 30 -7.83 -42.24 18.73
C THR A 30 -7.73 -41.31 17.52
N PRO A 31 -8.72 -40.44 17.27
CA PRO A 31 -8.64 -39.50 16.15
C PRO A 31 -7.41 -38.60 16.25
N ASP A 32 -6.62 -38.52 15.17
CA ASP A 32 -5.39 -37.71 15.11
C ASP A 32 -5.64 -36.20 15.12
N ILE A 33 -6.86 -35.77 14.76
CA ILE A 33 -7.28 -34.37 14.79
C ILE A 33 -8.03 -34.11 16.10
N PRO A 34 -7.48 -33.29 17.01
CA PRO A 34 -8.20 -32.94 18.23
C PRO A 34 -9.46 -32.13 17.89
N LYS A 35 -10.47 -32.20 18.76
CA LYS A 35 -11.69 -31.38 18.62
C LYS A 35 -11.37 -29.87 18.62
N GLU A 36 -10.33 -29.50 19.38
CA GLU A 36 -9.84 -28.14 19.47
C GLU A 36 -8.31 -28.18 19.61
N PHE A 37 -7.62 -27.34 18.84
CA PHE A 37 -6.20 -27.12 18.96
C PHE A 37 -5.96 -25.63 19.22
N VAL A 38 -5.38 -25.32 20.37
CA VAL A 38 -5.06 -23.95 20.76
C VAL A 38 -3.56 -23.76 20.65
N GLU A 39 -3.15 -22.87 19.75
CA GLU A 39 -1.74 -22.53 19.58
C GLU A 39 -1.19 -21.82 20.83
N PRO A 40 -0.05 -22.26 21.39
CA PRO A 40 0.58 -21.55 22.49
C PRO A 40 1.09 -20.18 22.02
N THR A 41 0.67 -19.12 22.72
CA THR A 41 1.03 -17.73 22.40
C THR A 41 1.87 -17.06 23.49
N GLU A 42 2.25 -17.80 24.53
CA GLU A 42 2.99 -17.29 25.70
C GLU A 42 4.34 -16.71 25.28
N THR A 43 5.00 -17.35 24.31
CA THR A 43 6.31 -16.95 23.77
C THR A 43 6.26 -15.77 22.81
N HIS A 44 5.06 -15.34 22.38
CA HIS A 44 4.95 -14.20 21.47
C HIS A 44 5.33 -12.90 22.19
N ASP A 45 6.03 -11.98 21.53
CA ASP A 45 6.34 -10.65 22.07
C ASP A 45 5.22 -9.63 21.80
N TYR A 46 4.05 -10.08 21.32
CA TYR A 46 2.87 -9.27 21.03
C TYR A 46 1.58 -9.99 21.35
N THR A 47 0.48 -9.24 21.33
CA THR A 47 -0.88 -9.75 21.28
C THR A 47 -1.52 -9.40 19.94
N ARG A 48 -2.11 -10.40 19.28
CA ARG A 48 -2.97 -10.19 18.11
C ARG A 48 -4.42 -10.05 18.57
N ARG A 49 -5.09 -8.96 18.20
CA ARG A 49 -6.53 -8.75 18.46
C ARG A 49 -7.27 -8.68 17.14
N VAL A 50 -8.38 -9.41 17.02
CA VAL A 50 -9.29 -9.30 15.88
C VAL A 50 -10.59 -8.68 16.39
N LEU A 51 -10.95 -7.53 15.85
CA LEU A 51 -11.99 -6.65 16.37
C LEU A 51 -13.00 -6.37 15.26
N ALA A 52 -14.28 -6.32 15.62
CA ALA A 52 -15.36 -5.89 14.75
C ALA A 52 -15.76 -4.47 15.15
N ILE A 53 -15.19 -3.46 14.47
CA ILE A 53 -15.38 -2.05 14.82
C ILE A 53 -16.69 -1.53 14.17
N PRO A 54 -17.69 -1.09 14.95
CA PRO A 54 -18.94 -0.58 14.39
C PRO A 54 -18.75 0.82 13.81
N MET A 55 -19.20 1.02 12.57
CA MET A 55 -19.31 2.32 11.92
C MET A 55 -20.61 3.02 12.35
N ARG A 56 -20.78 4.28 12.00
CA ARG A 56 -21.98 5.09 12.33
C ARG A 56 -23.31 4.53 11.80
N ASP A 57 -23.27 3.67 10.78
CA ASP A 57 -24.44 2.99 10.22
C ASP A 57 -24.63 1.56 10.77
N GLY A 58 -23.85 1.17 11.78
CA GLY A 58 -23.93 -0.13 12.44
C GLY A 58 -23.15 -1.26 11.76
N VAL A 59 -22.67 -1.05 10.54
CA VAL A 59 -21.80 -2.01 9.84
C VAL A 59 -20.49 -2.18 10.59
N LYS A 60 -20.05 -3.42 10.80
CA LYS A 60 -18.80 -3.70 11.50
C LYS A 60 -17.66 -4.00 10.55
N LEU A 61 -16.55 -3.29 10.71
CA LEU A 61 -15.33 -3.50 9.94
C LEU A 61 -14.33 -4.37 10.72
N ASN A 62 -13.88 -5.46 10.09
CA ASN A 62 -12.87 -6.36 10.64
C ASN A 62 -11.53 -5.65 10.71
N THR A 63 -10.98 -5.56 11.93
CA THR A 63 -9.75 -4.86 12.23
C THR A 63 -8.82 -5.76 13.02
N VAL A 64 -7.60 -5.97 12.51
CA VAL A 64 -6.56 -6.78 13.13
C VAL A 64 -5.50 -5.86 13.73
N LEU A 65 -5.28 -5.96 15.03
CA LEU A 65 -4.24 -5.25 15.76
C LEU A 65 -3.08 -6.17 16.09
N LEU A 66 -1.86 -5.67 15.89
CA LEU A 66 -0.64 -6.19 16.51
C LEU A 66 -0.23 -5.20 17.60
N VAL A 67 -0.30 -5.65 18.86
CA VAL A 67 0.02 -4.83 20.04
C VAL A 67 1.28 -5.42 20.68
N PRO A 68 2.45 -4.77 20.59
CA PRO A 68 3.66 -5.24 21.29
C PRO A 68 3.40 -5.40 22.80
N LYS A 69 3.92 -6.47 23.42
CA LYS A 69 3.79 -6.69 24.86
C LYS A 69 4.51 -5.57 25.61
N GLY A 70 3.85 -5.02 26.63
CA GLY A 70 4.37 -3.88 27.39
C GLY A 70 4.16 -2.51 26.73
N ALA A 71 3.51 -2.44 25.56
CA ALA A 71 3.15 -1.17 24.93
C ALA A 71 2.33 -0.29 25.89
N LYS A 72 2.74 0.98 26.01
CA LYS A 72 2.09 2.03 26.80
C LYS A 72 2.40 3.36 26.14
N ASP A 73 1.43 4.28 26.12
CA ASP A 73 1.58 5.56 25.43
C ASP A 73 1.98 5.35 23.95
N ALA A 74 1.47 4.27 23.35
CA ALA A 74 1.88 3.81 22.03
C ALA A 74 1.07 4.49 20.91
N PRO A 75 1.71 5.04 19.87
CA PRO A 75 1.00 5.48 18.68
C PRO A 75 0.38 4.32 17.91
N ILE A 76 -0.69 4.59 17.17
CA ILE A 76 -1.32 3.62 16.26
C ILE A 76 -0.95 3.96 14.81
N LEU A 77 -0.49 2.95 14.06
CA LEU A 77 -0.32 3.03 12.61
C LEU A 77 -1.42 2.23 11.90
N LEU A 78 -2.36 2.93 11.27
CA LEU A 78 -3.52 2.37 10.61
C LEU A 78 -3.28 2.17 9.11
N THR A 79 -3.77 1.06 8.58
CA THR A 79 -3.97 0.82 7.15
C THR A 79 -5.35 0.24 6.92
N ARG A 80 -6.11 0.84 6.01
CA ARG A 80 -7.38 0.28 5.55
C ARG A 80 -7.15 -0.34 4.18
N THR A 81 -7.68 -1.53 3.93
CA THR A 81 -7.28 -2.32 2.76
C THR A 81 -8.42 -3.21 2.25
N PRO A 82 -8.58 -3.37 0.92
CA PRO A 82 -9.40 -4.42 0.35
C PRO A 82 -8.65 -5.76 0.21
N TYR A 83 -7.40 -5.85 0.70
CA TYR A 83 -6.48 -6.96 0.47
C TYR A 83 -6.23 -7.83 1.72
N ASN A 84 -7.30 -8.23 2.41
CA ASN A 84 -7.28 -9.12 3.58
C ASN A 84 -6.36 -8.64 4.73
N ALA A 85 -6.93 -7.90 5.68
CA ALA A 85 -6.25 -7.38 6.85
C ALA A 85 -5.57 -8.46 7.70
N LYS A 86 -6.18 -9.65 7.83
CA LYS A 86 -5.58 -10.78 8.56
C LYS A 86 -4.28 -11.23 7.90
N ARG A 87 -4.27 -11.34 6.57
CA ARG A 87 -3.08 -11.69 5.79
C ARG A 87 -2.01 -10.59 5.86
N ASN A 88 -2.40 -9.32 5.75
CA ASN A 88 -1.46 -8.20 5.84
C ASN A 88 -0.79 -8.09 7.21
N ALA A 89 -1.50 -8.50 8.27
CA ALA A 89 -0.96 -8.61 9.62
C ALA A 89 -0.17 -9.92 9.86
N GLN A 90 0.09 -10.75 8.86
CA GLN A 90 0.77 -12.04 9.01
C GLN A 90 1.67 -12.36 7.80
N ARG A 91 2.78 -11.63 7.68
CA ARG A 91 3.83 -11.91 6.70
C ARG A 91 4.53 -13.25 6.97
N ALA A 92 4.79 -13.56 8.23
CA ALA A 92 5.31 -14.86 8.67
C ALA A 92 4.53 -15.38 9.89
N VAL A 93 4.52 -16.70 10.07
CA VAL A 93 4.09 -17.33 11.33
C VAL A 93 5.26 -17.24 12.30
N SER A 94 5.22 -16.27 13.21
CA SER A 94 6.33 -15.97 14.11
C SER A 94 5.84 -15.48 15.48
N PRO A 95 6.52 -15.86 16.58
CA PRO A 95 6.29 -15.25 17.88
C PRO A 95 6.80 -13.80 17.96
N TYR A 96 7.63 -13.36 17.01
CA TYR A 96 8.18 -12.00 16.98
C TYR A 96 7.31 -11.06 16.14
N VAL A 97 6.93 -9.93 16.71
CA VAL A 97 6.01 -8.96 16.11
C VAL A 97 6.58 -8.33 14.86
N ALA A 98 7.89 -8.05 14.84
CA ALA A 98 8.61 -7.52 13.69
C ALA A 98 8.45 -8.42 12.45
N ALA A 99 8.33 -9.73 12.64
CA ALA A 99 8.13 -10.68 11.55
C ALA A 99 6.65 -10.86 11.12
N SER A 100 5.70 -10.30 11.87
CA SER A 100 4.26 -10.49 11.63
C SER A 100 3.68 -9.47 10.66
N GLY A 101 4.08 -8.20 10.73
CA GLY A 101 3.67 -7.14 9.79
C GLY A 101 4.37 -7.24 8.44
N SER A 102 4.04 -6.33 7.51
CA SER A 102 4.82 -6.18 6.28
C SER A 102 6.24 -5.66 6.60
N MET A 103 7.16 -5.74 5.65
CA MET A 103 8.56 -5.33 5.87
C MET A 103 8.68 -3.83 6.23
N LEU A 104 7.73 -2.99 5.79
CA LEU A 104 7.70 -1.58 6.20
C LEU A 104 7.40 -1.39 7.69
N ASP A 105 6.76 -2.36 8.34
CA ASP A 105 6.22 -2.24 9.70
C ASP A 105 7.24 -2.63 10.77
N GLU A 106 8.27 -3.38 10.40
CA GLU A 106 9.36 -3.84 11.30
C GLU A 106 9.87 -2.74 12.23
N PRO A 107 10.40 -1.60 11.74
CA PRO A 107 11.00 -0.59 12.61
C PRO A 107 9.96 0.18 13.44
N PHE A 108 8.67 0.10 13.10
CA PHE A 108 7.60 0.68 13.92
C PHE A 108 7.20 -0.28 15.05
N LEU A 109 7.05 -1.57 14.72
CA LEU A 109 6.67 -2.61 15.69
C LEU A 109 7.76 -2.83 16.74
N GLU A 110 9.04 -2.84 16.34
CA GLU A 110 10.19 -2.90 17.26
C GLU A 110 10.24 -1.68 18.19
N ASP A 111 9.77 -0.53 17.71
CA ASP A 111 9.79 0.74 18.43
C ASP A 111 8.46 1.07 19.13
N GLY A 112 7.65 0.02 19.37
CA GLY A 112 6.48 0.05 20.24
C GLY A 112 5.19 0.61 19.62
N TYR A 113 5.12 0.79 18.30
CA TYR A 113 3.86 1.15 17.64
C TYR A 113 2.84 0.02 17.74
N ILE A 114 1.57 0.40 17.90
CA ILE A 114 0.44 -0.49 17.66
C ILE A 114 0.15 -0.48 16.17
N ARG A 115 0.12 -1.65 15.53
CA ARG A 115 -0.20 -1.76 14.12
C ARG A 115 -1.63 -2.21 13.90
N ALA A 116 -2.42 -1.44 13.15
CA ALA A 116 -3.81 -1.73 12.83
C ALA A 116 -4.01 -1.93 11.31
N TYR A 117 -4.50 -3.10 10.90
CA TYR A 117 -5.01 -3.33 9.55
C TYR A 117 -6.51 -3.53 9.60
N GLN A 118 -7.24 -2.85 8.74
CA GLN A 118 -8.68 -2.97 8.66
C GLN A 118 -9.12 -3.36 7.26
N ASP A 119 -9.96 -4.38 7.15
CA ASP A 119 -10.66 -4.69 5.91
C ASP A 119 -11.67 -3.57 5.62
N VAL A 120 -11.60 -2.97 4.43
CA VAL A 120 -12.62 -1.98 4.03
C VAL A 120 -14.01 -2.62 3.96
N ARG A 121 -15.04 -1.77 4.05
CA ARG A 121 -16.44 -2.15 3.96
C ARG A 121 -16.71 -3.12 2.81
N GLY A 122 -17.36 -4.24 3.13
CA GLY A 122 -17.74 -5.30 2.20
C GLY A 122 -16.62 -6.20 1.69
N LYS A 123 -15.40 -6.12 2.24
CA LYS A 123 -14.30 -7.05 1.91
C LYS A 123 -13.95 -7.95 3.09
N HIS A 124 -13.64 -9.20 2.76
CA HIS A 124 -13.17 -10.19 3.72
C HIS A 124 -14.02 -10.26 4.99
N GLY A 125 -13.42 -10.04 6.16
CA GLY A 125 -14.11 -10.11 7.44
C GLY A 125 -15.07 -8.95 7.72
N SER A 126 -15.05 -7.88 6.92
CA SER A 126 -15.92 -6.71 7.12
C SER A 126 -17.33 -6.92 6.58
N GLU A 127 -18.32 -6.39 7.29
CA GLU A 127 -19.71 -6.33 6.86
C GLU A 127 -19.93 -5.24 5.78
N GLY A 128 -21.16 -5.13 5.28
CA GLY A 128 -21.60 -4.13 4.31
C GLY A 128 -21.28 -4.47 2.86
N ASP A 129 -21.60 -3.54 1.97
CA ASP A 129 -21.40 -3.71 0.52
C ASP A 129 -20.10 -3.05 0.04
N TYR A 130 -19.35 -3.79 -0.78
CA TYR A 130 -18.13 -3.28 -1.38
C TYR A 130 -18.45 -2.53 -2.68
N VAL A 131 -17.96 -1.28 -2.76
CA VAL A 131 -18.00 -0.45 -3.95
C VAL A 131 -16.55 -0.11 -4.30
N LEU A 132 -16.11 -0.49 -5.50
CA LEU A 132 -14.79 -0.14 -6.04
C LEU A 132 -14.59 1.39 -5.96
N ASN A 133 -13.45 1.82 -5.40
CA ASN A 133 -13.08 3.20 -5.14
C ASN A 133 -14.27 4.03 -4.62
N ARG A 134 -14.97 3.52 -3.59
CA ARG A 134 -16.25 4.06 -3.11
C ARG A 134 -16.22 5.60 -3.08
N PRO A 135 -16.98 6.29 -3.95
CA PRO A 135 -16.94 7.74 -4.04
C PRO A 135 -17.30 8.39 -2.70
N LEU A 136 -16.74 9.57 -2.44
CA LEU A 136 -17.17 10.41 -1.32
C LEU A 136 -18.66 10.69 -1.40
N ARG A 137 -19.29 10.89 -0.24
CA ARG A 137 -20.69 11.35 -0.15
C ARG A 137 -20.90 12.57 -1.04
N GLY A 138 -21.88 12.49 -1.94
CA GLY A 138 -22.06 13.48 -3.00
C GLY A 138 -22.84 12.92 -4.20
N PRO A 139 -22.65 13.48 -5.41
CA PRO A 139 -23.43 13.11 -6.60
C PRO A 139 -23.41 11.62 -6.94
N LEU A 140 -22.28 10.93 -6.71
CA LEU A 140 -22.12 9.50 -6.99
C LEU A 140 -22.41 8.59 -5.78
N ASN A 141 -22.54 9.16 -4.58
CA ASN A 141 -22.79 8.42 -3.36
C ASN A 141 -23.78 9.20 -2.48
N PRO A 142 -25.09 8.93 -2.61
CA PRO A 142 -26.12 9.57 -1.79
C PRO A 142 -26.22 8.96 -0.38
N THR A 143 -25.39 7.96 -0.05
CA THR A 143 -25.43 7.32 1.26
C THR A 143 -24.79 8.22 2.33
N GLY A 144 -25.01 7.91 3.61
CA GLY A 144 -24.36 8.61 4.72
C GLY A 144 -22.93 8.16 5.01
N VAL A 145 -22.36 7.22 4.24
CA VAL A 145 -21.05 6.60 4.52
C VAL A 145 -20.18 6.43 3.28
N ASP A 146 -18.88 6.64 3.46
CA ASP A 146 -17.80 6.49 2.48
C ASP A 146 -16.49 6.09 3.18
N HIS A 147 -15.37 6.07 2.45
CA HIS A 147 -14.08 5.76 3.05
C HIS A 147 -13.62 6.79 4.10
N ALA A 148 -14.02 8.05 3.98
CA ALA A 148 -13.66 9.11 4.92
C ALA A 148 -14.40 8.93 6.26
N THR A 149 -15.72 8.70 6.21
CA THR A 149 -16.52 8.44 7.42
C THR A 149 -16.10 7.13 8.10
N ASP A 150 -15.84 6.08 7.33
CA ASP A 150 -15.40 4.81 7.91
C ASP A 150 -14.00 4.95 8.56
N ALA A 151 -13.10 5.76 7.99
CA ALA A 151 -11.81 6.07 8.60
C ALA A 151 -11.99 6.89 9.89
N TYR A 152 -12.88 7.88 9.88
CA TYR A 152 -13.20 8.69 11.06
C TYR A 152 -13.69 7.80 12.22
N ASP A 153 -14.71 6.96 11.97
CA ASP A 153 -15.33 6.12 12.99
C ASP A 153 -14.34 5.06 13.51
N THR A 154 -13.47 4.55 12.63
CA THR A 154 -12.37 3.64 13.01
C THR A 154 -11.39 4.32 13.95
N ILE A 155 -10.92 5.52 13.62
CA ILE A 155 -9.95 6.26 14.44
C ILE A 155 -10.59 6.62 15.79
N ASP A 156 -11.83 7.11 15.79
CA ASP A 156 -12.58 7.45 17.01
C ASP A 156 -12.70 6.24 17.94
N TRP A 157 -13.05 5.07 17.39
CA TRP A 157 -13.15 3.85 18.16
C TRP A 157 -11.79 3.42 18.72
N LEU A 158 -10.74 3.41 17.91
CA LEU A 158 -9.40 2.97 18.32
C LEU A 158 -8.87 3.78 19.50
N VAL A 159 -8.95 5.11 19.45
CA VAL A 159 -8.41 5.97 20.52
C VAL A 159 -9.23 5.92 21.81
N LYS A 160 -10.47 5.44 21.77
CA LYS A 160 -11.33 5.26 22.95
C LYS A 160 -11.23 3.87 23.58
N ASN A 161 -10.88 2.85 22.79
CA ASN A 161 -11.01 1.45 23.21
C ASN A 161 -9.67 0.70 23.34
N ILE A 162 -8.56 1.25 22.86
CA ILE A 162 -7.24 0.63 22.98
C ILE A 162 -6.46 1.29 24.11
N ALA A 163 -6.43 0.65 25.28
CA ALA A 163 -5.84 1.24 26.50
C ALA A 163 -4.33 1.50 26.41
N GLU A 164 -3.62 0.78 25.56
CA GLU A 164 -2.17 0.93 25.37
C GLU A 164 -1.80 2.20 24.59
N THR A 165 -2.76 2.83 23.88
CA THR A 165 -2.47 3.93 22.97
C THR A 165 -2.29 5.28 23.66
N ASN A 166 -1.51 6.17 23.04
CA ASN A 166 -1.47 7.60 23.36
C ASN A 166 -2.56 8.45 22.69
N GLY A 167 -3.46 7.80 21.93
CA GLY A 167 -4.56 8.47 21.24
C GLY A 167 -4.14 9.22 19.97
N ARG A 168 -2.95 8.96 19.42
CA ARG A 168 -2.49 9.53 18.14
C ARG A 168 -2.42 8.43 17.08
N VAL A 169 -3.03 8.70 15.93
CA VAL A 169 -3.11 7.76 14.82
C VAL A 169 -2.44 8.35 13.59
N GLY A 170 -1.58 7.57 12.94
CA GLY A 170 -1.12 7.81 11.58
C GLY A 170 -1.81 6.84 10.63
N ILE A 171 -2.06 7.26 9.39
CA ILE A 171 -2.58 6.37 8.35
C ILE A 171 -1.57 6.24 7.21
N ILE A 172 -1.34 5.01 6.77
CA ILE A 172 -0.37 4.68 5.72
C ILE A 172 -0.88 3.54 4.84
N GLY A 173 -0.47 3.52 3.58
CA GLY A 173 -0.71 2.40 2.68
C GLY A 173 -0.27 2.73 1.26
N SER A 174 -0.10 1.69 0.44
CA SER A 174 0.24 1.81 -0.98
C SER A 174 -0.88 1.34 -1.90
N SER A 175 -1.04 1.93 -3.09
CA SER A 175 -2.14 1.63 -4.05
C SER A 175 -3.50 1.95 -3.45
N TYR A 176 -4.44 1.00 -3.45
CA TYR A 176 -5.75 1.15 -2.82
C TYR A 176 -5.66 1.51 -1.31
N PRO A 177 -4.81 0.87 -0.49
CA PRO A 177 -4.50 1.40 0.84
C PRO A 177 -4.02 2.86 0.85
N GLY A 178 -3.25 3.29 -0.14
CA GLY A 178 -2.87 4.69 -0.34
C GLY A 178 -4.06 5.58 -0.67
N PHE A 179 -4.98 5.13 -1.53
CA PHE A 179 -6.27 5.77 -1.76
C PHE A 179 -7.05 5.93 -0.45
N THR A 180 -7.16 4.90 0.38
CA THR A 180 -7.88 5.03 1.66
C THR A 180 -7.18 5.96 2.65
N ALA A 181 -5.84 6.07 2.59
CA ALA A 181 -5.08 7.06 3.36
C ALA A 181 -5.38 8.49 2.88
N ALA A 182 -5.45 8.71 1.57
CA ALA A 182 -5.85 10.00 0.99
C ALA A 182 -7.33 10.32 1.32
N MET A 183 -8.22 9.34 1.30
CA MET A 183 -9.63 9.51 1.63
C MET A 183 -9.85 9.89 3.11
N ALA A 184 -8.95 9.50 4.02
CA ALA A 184 -9.02 9.91 5.42
C ALA A 184 -8.68 11.39 5.65
N LEU A 185 -8.20 12.10 4.62
CA LEU A 185 -7.95 13.55 4.65
C LEU A 185 -9.23 14.38 4.43
N PHE A 186 -10.34 13.76 4.03
CA PHE A 186 -11.66 14.40 3.99
C PHE A 186 -12.31 14.25 5.37
N ASP A 187 -12.71 15.36 5.98
CA ASP A 187 -13.24 15.41 7.36
C ASP A 187 -12.39 14.60 8.38
N PRO A 188 -11.07 14.85 8.47
CA PRO A 188 -10.17 14.00 9.26
C PRO A 188 -10.51 14.03 10.75
N HIS A 189 -10.52 12.85 11.39
CA HIS A 189 -10.71 12.77 12.84
C HIS A 189 -9.58 13.53 13.58
N PRO A 190 -9.85 14.26 14.67
CA PRO A 190 -8.81 15.04 15.38
C PRO A 190 -7.60 14.24 15.86
N ALA A 191 -7.75 12.93 16.07
CA ALA A 191 -6.65 12.03 16.42
C ALA A 191 -5.76 11.60 15.24
N LEU A 192 -6.15 11.87 14.00
CA LEU A 192 -5.30 11.67 12.82
C LEU A 192 -4.22 12.75 12.80
N LYS A 193 -2.96 12.37 13.10
CA LYS A 193 -1.85 13.33 13.21
C LYS A 193 -0.89 13.32 12.04
N ALA A 194 -0.93 12.28 11.20
CA ALA A 194 -0.14 12.20 9.98
C ALA A 194 -0.80 11.24 8.98
N ALA A 195 -0.63 11.53 7.69
CA ALA A 195 -1.04 10.64 6.60
C ALA A 195 0.13 10.39 5.64
N VAL A 196 0.24 9.15 5.17
CA VAL A 196 1.28 8.72 4.22
C VAL A 196 0.64 7.92 3.08
N PRO A 197 -0.02 8.59 2.11
CA PRO A 197 -0.49 7.94 0.90
C PRO A 197 0.69 7.60 0.00
N GLN A 198 0.95 6.30 -0.19
CA GLN A 198 1.97 5.79 -1.11
C GLN A 198 1.29 5.35 -2.40
N SER A 199 1.83 5.73 -3.55
CA SER A 199 1.31 5.37 -4.89
C SER A 199 -0.24 5.32 -4.91
N PRO A 200 -0.94 6.38 -4.45
CA PRO A 200 -2.37 6.27 -4.17
C PRO A 200 -3.18 6.32 -5.47
N MET A 201 -4.22 5.50 -5.59
CA MET A 201 -5.19 5.61 -6.68
C MET A 201 -5.97 6.92 -6.52
N VAL A 202 -5.81 7.88 -7.42
CA VAL A 202 -6.35 9.25 -7.27
C VAL A 202 -7.25 9.62 -8.43
N ASP A 203 -6.78 9.40 -9.66
CA ASP A 203 -7.56 9.58 -10.88
C ASP A 203 -7.27 8.43 -11.83
N GLY A 204 -8.08 7.38 -11.69
CA GLY A 204 -7.99 6.16 -12.49
C GLY A 204 -8.28 6.37 -13.98
N TRP A 205 -8.74 7.54 -14.42
CA TRP A 205 -8.94 7.82 -15.84
C TRP A 205 -7.78 8.64 -16.44
N MET A 206 -7.28 9.63 -15.70
CA MET A 206 -6.21 10.51 -16.18
C MET A 206 -4.88 9.77 -16.31
N GLY A 207 -4.50 8.96 -15.32
CA GLY A 207 -3.19 8.33 -15.36
C GLY A 207 -2.88 7.22 -14.36
N ASP A 208 -3.79 6.88 -13.45
CA ASP A 208 -3.61 5.74 -12.54
C ASP A 208 -4.12 4.43 -13.18
N ASP A 209 -4.84 3.58 -12.43
CA ASP A 209 -5.04 2.18 -12.83
C ASP A 209 -5.80 1.97 -14.14
N TRP A 210 -6.97 2.56 -14.34
CA TRP A 210 -7.91 2.08 -15.38
C TRP A 210 -7.57 2.57 -16.79
N PHE A 211 -7.21 3.84 -16.91
CA PHE A 211 -6.84 4.48 -18.16
C PHE A 211 -5.63 5.39 -17.98
N GLN A 212 -4.91 5.61 -19.07
CA GLN A 212 -3.95 6.71 -19.20
C GLN A 212 -4.40 7.62 -20.33
N ASN A 213 -4.88 8.82 -19.98
CA ASN A 213 -5.46 9.79 -20.92
C ASN A 213 -6.51 9.16 -21.86
N GLY A 214 -7.38 8.29 -21.32
CA GLY A 214 -8.42 7.58 -22.07
C GLY A 214 -7.98 6.29 -22.78
N ALA A 215 -6.70 5.92 -22.76
CA ALA A 215 -6.26 4.60 -23.22
C ALA A 215 -6.48 3.55 -22.12
N PHE A 216 -7.40 2.60 -22.35
CA PHE A 216 -7.74 1.57 -21.37
C PHE A 216 -6.59 0.59 -21.13
N ARG A 217 -6.25 0.37 -19.87
CA ARG A 217 -5.20 -0.55 -19.43
C ARG A 217 -5.80 -1.95 -19.22
N GLN A 218 -5.51 -2.88 -20.14
CA GLN A 218 -6.10 -4.23 -20.12
C GLN A 218 -5.33 -5.19 -19.20
N PHE A 219 -4.01 -5.18 -19.33
CA PHE A 219 -3.10 -6.09 -18.65
C PHE A 219 -3.11 -5.81 -17.13
N ASN A 220 -3.13 -6.87 -16.31
CA ASN A 220 -3.35 -6.88 -14.85
C ASN A 220 -4.69 -6.32 -14.34
N ASN A 221 -5.26 -5.28 -14.96
CA ASN A 221 -6.49 -4.66 -14.47
C ASN A 221 -7.72 -5.57 -14.54
N LEU A 222 -7.90 -6.28 -15.66
CA LEU A 222 -9.04 -7.19 -15.81
C LEU A 222 -8.95 -8.34 -14.81
N ASP A 223 -7.76 -8.89 -14.58
CA ASP A 223 -7.51 -9.90 -13.54
C ASP A 223 -7.69 -9.34 -12.14
N TRP A 224 -7.28 -8.09 -11.89
CA TRP A 224 -7.51 -7.44 -10.63
C TRP A 224 -9.01 -7.28 -10.36
N ILE A 225 -9.80 -6.83 -11.34
CA ILE A 225 -11.27 -6.77 -11.24
C ILE A 225 -11.84 -8.16 -10.96
N ALA A 226 -11.41 -9.19 -11.68
CA ALA A 226 -11.84 -10.57 -11.44
C ALA A 226 -11.53 -11.03 -10.01
N ARG A 227 -10.29 -10.85 -9.55
CA ARG A 227 -9.83 -11.23 -8.21
C ARG A 227 -10.54 -10.47 -7.11
N GLN A 228 -10.88 -9.20 -7.32
CA GLN A 228 -11.48 -8.38 -6.26
C GLN A 228 -13.00 -8.47 -6.21
N MET A 229 -13.67 -8.72 -7.35
CA MET A 229 -15.13 -8.58 -7.48
C MET A 229 -15.90 -9.88 -7.65
N LYS A 230 -15.27 -11.01 -8.01
CA LYS A 230 -15.99 -12.29 -8.16
C LYS A 230 -16.47 -12.85 -6.81
N ALA A 231 -15.78 -12.53 -5.72
CA ALA A 231 -16.14 -12.99 -4.38
C ALA A 231 -15.65 -12.01 -3.29
N LYS A 232 -16.37 -11.99 -2.17
CA LYS A 232 -16.08 -11.15 -1.01
C LYS A 232 -14.65 -11.36 -0.47
N ASP A 233 -14.25 -12.63 -0.33
CA ASP A 233 -12.97 -13.05 0.23
C ASP A 233 -11.82 -13.13 -0.79
N GLY A 234 -12.09 -12.77 -2.06
CA GLY A 234 -11.16 -12.89 -3.17
C GLY A 234 -11.61 -13.96 -4.17
N GLY A 235 -11.58 -13.62 -5.45
CA GLY A 235 -11.93 -14.48 -6.57
C GLY A 235 -10.70 -14.96 -7.34
N GLU A 236 -10.94 -15.92 -8.23
CA GLU A 236 -9.92 -16.46 -9.13
C GLU A 236 -9.63 -15.53 -10.32
N GLU A 237 -8.42 -15.64 -10.84
CA GLU A 237 -7.96 -14.95 -12.05
C GLU A 237 -8.76 -15.39 -13.29
N ILE A 238 -8.56 -14.69 -14.41
CA ILE A 238 -9.23 -15.06 -15.66
C ILE A 238 -8.45 -16.19 -16.32
N ALA A 239 -9.10 -17.31 -16.59
CA ALA A 239 -8.47 -18.44 -17.28
C ALA A 239 -7.97 -18.01 -18.68
N ARG A 240 -6.75 -18.41 -19.02
CA ARG A 240 -6.10 -18.07 -20.30
C ARG A 240 -6.10 -19.25 -21.28
N LEU A 241 -6.19 -18.93 -22.57
CA LEU A 241 -6.05 -19.92 -23.66
C LEU A 241 -4.59 -20.14 -24.06
N SER A 242 -3.75 -19.12 -23.86
CA SER A 242 -2.32 -19.12 -24.15
C SER A 242 -1.53 -18.58 -22.96
N ALA A 243 -0.25 -18.96 -22.85
CA ALA A 243 0.67 -18.41 -21.85
C ALA A 243 1.18 -16.99 -22.21
N ASP A 244 0.76 -16.43 -23.34
CA ASP A 244 1.12 -15.09 -23.81
C ASP A 244 -0.12 -14.21 -23.94
N ASP A 245 -0.21 -13.19 -23.11
CA ASP A 245 -1.36 -12.28 -23.10
C ASP A 245 -1.46 -11.40 -24.34
N TYR A 246 -0.33 -11.17 -25.04
CA TYR A 246 -0.39 -10.56 -26.37
C TYR A 246 -1.34 -11.35 -27.29
N ASP A 247 -1.22 -12.69 -27.31
CA ASP A 247 -2.07 -13.54 -28.13
C ASP A 247 -3.49 -13.62 -27.57
N ASN A 248 -3.66 -13.70 -26.25
CA ASN A 248 -4.99 -13.81 -25.64
C ASN A 248 -5.86 -12.57 -25.97
N PHE A 249 -5.32 -11.37 -25.79
CA PHE A 249 -6.03 -10.13 -26.09
C PHE A 249 -6.23 -9.93 -27.60
N LEU A 250 -5.19 -10.18 -28.42
CA LEU A 250 -5.29 -10.00 -29.87
C LEU A 250 -6.32 -10.96 -30.49
N ARG A 251 -6.39 -12.22 -30.02
CA ARG A 251 -7.40 -13.19 -30.48
C ARG A 251 -8.82 -12.78 -30.09
N ALA A 252 -9.00 -12.15 -28.93
CA ALA A 252 -10.30 -11.65 -28.51
C ALA A 252 -10.74 -10.40 -29.30
N GLY A 253 -9.80 -9.68 -29.91
CA GLY A 253 -10.02 -8.49 -30.73
C GLY A 253 -10.20 -7.22 -29.90
N THR A 254 -11.19 -7.17 -29.01
CA THR A 254 -11.43 -6.00 -28.15
C THR A 254 -11.37 -6.35 -26.67
N ALA A 255 -11.05 -5.37 -25.83
CA ALA A 255 -11.12 -5.52 -24.36
C ALA A 255 -12.51 -5.99 -23.90
N GLY A 256 -13.57 -5.46 -24.52
CA GLY A 256 -14.95 -5.84 -24.24
C GLY A 256 -15.25 -7.30 -24.60
N ALA A 257 -14.77 -7.78 -25.74
CA ALA A 257 -14.93 -9.17 -26.13
C ALA A 257 -14.17 -10.13 -25.19
N PHE A 258 -12.94 -9.78 -24.80
CA PHE A 258 -12.17 -10.55 -23.82
C PHE A 258 -12.91 -10.61 -22.46
N ALA A 259 -13.37 -9.46 -21.96
CA ALA A 259 -14.10 -9.38 -20.70
C ALA A 259 -15.44 -10.15 -20.72
N ARG A 260 -16.18 -10.11 -21.84
CA ARG A 260 -17.40 -10.90 -22.05
C ARG A 260 -17.11 -12.39 -22.01
N ALA A 261 -16.09 -12.86 -22.73
CA ALA A 261 -15.69 -14.26 -22.73
C ALA A 261 -15.26 -14.74 -21.32
N ALA A 262 -14.67 -13.85 -20.53
CA ALA A 262 -14.31 -14.08 -19.13
C ALA A 262 -15.48 -13.94 -18.13
N GLY A 263 -16.69 -13.59 -18.60
CA GLY A 263 -17.89 -13.43 -17.78
C GLY A 263 -17.93 -12.16 -16.93
N LEU A 264 -17.05 -11.17 -17.19
CA LEU A 264 -16.95 -9.96 -16.36
C LEU A 264 -18.14 -9.01 -16.50
N GLU A 265 -18.99 -9.17 -17.51
CA GLU A 265 -20.25 -8.40 -17.66
C GLU A 265 -21.22 -8.60 -16.49
N GLN A 266 -21.03 -9.64 -15.67
CA GLN A 266 -21.77 -9.85 -14.42
C GLN A 266 -21.32 -8.89 -13.31
N LEU A 267 -20.11 -8.35 -13.40
CA LEU A 267 -19.51 -7.49 -12.37
C LEU A 267 -19.87 -6.02 -12.60
N ALA A 268 -20.54 -5.41 -11.62
CA ALA A 268 -20.93 -4.00 -11.70
C ALA A 268 -19.73 -3.05 -11.87
N ALA A 269 -18.57 -3.38 -11.30
CA ALA A 269 -17.35 -2.61 -11.46
C ALA A 269 -16.91 -2.54 -12.93
N TRP A 270 -16.93 -3.66 -13.65
CA TRP A 270 -16.61 -3.70 -15.08
C TRP A 270 -17.61 -2.92 -15.91
N ARG A 271 -18.92 -3.11 -15.65
CA ARG A 271 -19.97 -2.38 -16.37
C ARG A 271 -19.81 -0.86 -16.26
N LYS A 272 -19.56 -0.34 -15.06
CA LYS A 272 -19.30 1.10 -14.84
C LYS A 272 -18.12 1.61 -15.68
N VAL A 273 -17.03 0.86 -15.74
CA VAL A 273 -15.84 1.27 -16.53
C VAL A 273 -16.18 1.39 -18.02
N ILE A 274 -16.93 0.46 -18.59
CA ILE A 274 -17.29 0.48 -20.03
C ILE A 274 -18.45 1.41 -20.38
N GLU A 275 -19.33 1.71 -19.42
CA GLU A 275 -20.41 2.70 -19.56
C GLU A 275 -19.85 4.13 -19.58
N HIS A 276 -18.66 4.34 -19.00
CA HIS A 276 -17.98 5.63 -18.89
C HIS A 276 -16.59 5.62 -19.56
N PRO A 277 -16.48 5.45 -20.90
CA PRO A 277 -15.18 5.38 -21.57
C PRO A 277 -14.45 6.73 -21.65
N ALA A 278 -15.21 7.84 -21.66
CA ALA A 278 -14.67 9.19 -21.67
C ALA A 278 -14.60 9.77 -20.25
N TYR A 279 -13.84 10.86 -20.06
CA TYR A 279 -13.73 11.56 -18.78
C TYR A 279 -14.97 12.38 -18.45
N ASP A 280 -16.11 11.73 -18.30
CA ASP A 280 -17.39 12.33 -17.94
C ASP A 280 -17.51 12.58 -16.42
N SER A 281 -18.71 12.92 -15.95
CA SER A 281 -18.96 13.20 -14.54
C SER A 281 -18.67 12.02 -13.61
N PHE A 282 -18.75 10.77 -14.10
CA PHE A 282 -18.43 9.60 -13.28
C PHE A 282 -16.97 9.65 -12.82
N TRP A 283 -16.03 9.96 -13.71
CA TRP A 283 -14.61 10.06 -13.36
C TRP A 283 -14.26 11.38 -12.68
N GLN A 284 -14.83 12.49 -13.14
CA GLN A 284 -14.52 13.82 -12.58
C GLN A 284 -14.92 13.94 -11.11
N GLU A 285 -16.04 13.34 -10.70
CA GLU A 285 -16.50 13.33 -9.30
C GLU A 285 -15.75 12.30 -8.42
N GLN A 286 -14.79 11.56 -8.98
CA GLN A 286 -13.89 10.65 -8.26
C GLN A 286 -12.44 11.12 -8.23
N ALA A 287 -12.08 12.20 -8.95
CA ALA A 287 -10.72 12.73 -9.03
C ALA A 287 -10.25 13.32 -7.69
N VAL A 288 -9.55 12.51 -6.89
CA VAL A 288 -9.22 12.82 -5.48
C VAL A 288 -8.36 14.08 -5.36
N ASP A 289 -7.46 14.33 -6.29
CA ASP A 289 -6.62 15.53 -6.35
C ASP A 289 -7.46 16.81 -6.46
N LYS A 290 -8.46 16.83 -7.36
CA LYS A 290 -9.37 17.96 -7.56
C LYS A 290 -10.30 18.15 -6.36
N LEU A 291 -10.71 17.07 -5.72
CA LEU A 291 -11.54 17.12 -4.52
C LEU A 291 -10.75 17.62 -3.31
N LEU A 292 -9.51 17.15 -3.12
CA LEU A 292 -8.58 17.64 -2.08
C LEU A 292 -8.20 19.10 -2.30
N ALA A 293 -8.09 19.55 -3.55
CA ALA A 293 -7.88 20.97 -3.88
C ALA A 293 -8.95 21.90 -3.26
N ARG A 294 -10.11 21.37 -2.85
CA ARG A 294 -11.19 22.13 -2.17
C ARG A 294 -11.18 22.01 -0.65
N GLN A 295 -10.34 21.13 -0.08
CA GLN A 295 -10.24 20.88 1.37
C GLN A 295 -9.16 21.72 2.04
N PRO A 296 -9.28 22.05 3.34
CA PRO A 296 -8.18 22.68 4.08
C PRO A 296 -7.02 21.70 4.32
N LEU A 297 -5.78 22.21 4.35
CA LEU A 297 -4.59 21.42 4.71
C LEU A 297 -4.42 21.39 6.25
N THR A 298 -4.98 20.38 6.90
CA THR A 298 -5.00 20.28 8.38
C THR A 298 -4.12 19.17 8.95
N VAL A 299 -3.93 18.07 8.21
CA VAL A 299 -3.11 16.91 8.61
C VAL A 299 -1.80 16.91 7.83
N PRO A 300 -0.63 16.86 8.49
CA PRO A 300 0.65 16.65 7.83
C PRO A 300 0.61 15.40 6.94
N THR A 301 0.91 15.57 5.65
CA THR A 301 0.79 14.52 4.65
C THR A 301 2.08 14.35 3.86
N LEU A 302 2.59 13.12 3.84
CA LEU A 302 3.76 12.71 3.05
C LEU A 302 3.29 11.88 1.86
N TRP A 303 3.18 12.53 0.70
CA TRP A 303 2.87 11.87 -0.57
C TRP A 303 4.10 11.13 -1.05
N ILE A 304 3.98 9.82 -1.26
CA ILE A 304 5.08 8.99 -1.74
C ILE A 304 4.70 8.43 -3.10
N GLY A 305 5.45 8.77 -4.14
CA GLY A 305 5.36 8.17 -5.46
C GLY A 305 6.63 7.40 -5.82
N ALA A 306 6.57 6.69 -6.94
CA ALA A 306 7.71 6.02 -7.53
C ALA A 306 7.99 6.58 -8.94
N LEU A 307 9.26 6.80 -9.28
CA LEU A 307 9.67 7.35 -10.58
C LEU A 307 9.32 6.40 -11.74
N TRP A 308 9.25 5.09 -11.47
CA TRP A 308 8.80 4.07 -12.41
C TRP A 308 7.59 3.32 -11.85
N ASP A 309 6.61 4.06 -11.34
CA ASP A 309 5.32 3.47 -10.97
C ASP A 309 4.57 3.00 -12.21
N GLN A 310 4.41 1.69 -12.37
CA GLN A 310 3.71 1.12 -13.52
C GLN A 310 2.17 1.04 -13.34
N GLU A 311 1.64 1.38 -12.17
CA GLU A 311 0.22 1.30 -11.81
C GLU A 311 -0.36 2.70 -11.54
N ASP A 312 0.17 3.41 -10.55
CA ASP A 312 -0.36 4.66 -9.98
C ASP A 312 0.64 5.83 -10.17
N ILE A 313 1.01 6.12 -11.42
CA ILE A 313 2.04 7.14 -11.74
C ILE A 313 1.55 8.58 -11.52
N TYR A 314 0.24 8.81 -11.49
CA TYR A 314 -0.35 10.14 -11.46
C TYR A 314 -0.58 10.64 -10.03
N GLY A 315 -1.14 9.79 -9.17
CA GLY A 315 -1.84 10.25 -7.97
C GLY A 315 -1.03 11.03 -6.95
N ALA A 316 0.13 10.52 -6.51
CA ALA A 316 0.93 11.17 -5.47
C ALA A 316 1.35 12.60 -5.88
N VAL A 317 1.82 12.76 -7.12
CA VAL A 317 2.28 14.04 -7.65
C VAL A 317 1.12 15.01 -7.86
N ALA A 318 -0.01 14.53 -8.38
CA ALA A 318 -1.20 15.35 -8.60
C ALA A 318 -1.77 15.90 -7.27
N CYS A 319 -1.91 15.04 -6.26
CA CYS A 319 -2.39 15.46 -4.94
C CYS A 319 -1.43 16.42 -4.24
N TYR A 320 -0.11 16.15 -4.27
CA TYR A 320 0.89 17.09 -3.75
C TYR A 320 0.72 18.47 -4.40
N ARG A 321 0.69 18.53 -5.74
CA ARG A 321 0.55 19.80 -6.49
C ARG A 321 -0.76 20.52 -6.17
N ALA A 322 -1.86 19.79 -5.99
CA ALA A 322 -3.17 20.34 -5.66
C ALA A 322 -3.23 20.96 -4.24
N MET A 323 -2.43 20.44 -3.31
CA MET A 323 -2.40 20.87 -1.91
C MET A 323 -1.31 21.90 -1.60
N GLU A 324 -0.22 21.89 -2.36
CA GLU A 324 0.97 22.71 -2.14
C GLU A 324 0.70 24.22 -1.99
N PRO A 325 -0.19 24.86 -2.79
CA PRO A 325 -0.49 26.28 -2.62
C PRO A 325 -1.07 26.66 -1.24
N LYS A 326 -1.51 25.67 -0.45
CA LYS A 326 -2.08 25.87 0.89
C LYS A 326 -1.03 25.67 1.99
N ASP A 327 0.16 25.15 1.69
CA ASP A 327 1.22 24.93 2.66
C ASP A 327 2.12 26.16 2.81
N ALA A 328 1.57 27.24 3.37
CA ALA A 328 2.33 28.48 3.54
C ALA A 328 3.56 28.33 4.48
N GLY A 329 3.54 27.32 5.37
CA GLY A 329 4.62 27.04 6.31
C GLY A 329 5.70 26.09 5.76
N ASN A 330 5.44 25.46 4.62
CA ASN A 330 6.28 24.41 4.03
C ASN A 330 6.58 23.28 5.03
N ASP A 331 5.59 22.91 5.84
CA ASP A 331 5.73 21.97 6.95
C ASP A 331 4.56 20.98 7.10
N ARG A 332 3.67 20.89 6.10
CA ARG A 332 2.49 20.03 6.12
C ARG A 332 2.25 19.21 4.86
N ASN A 333 2.77 19.59 3.71
CA ASN A 333 2.58 18.89 2.44
C ASN A 333 3.94 18.51 1.87
N TYR A 334 4.26 17.21 1.92
CA TYR A 334 5.57 16.70 1.55
C TYR A 334 5.47 15.77 0.34
N LEU A 335 6.50 15.73 -0.50
CA LEU A 335 6.60 14.82 -1.64
C LEU A 335 7.88 14.00 -1.60
N VAL A 336 7.75 12.69 -1.82
CA VAL A 336 8.89 11.79 -2.04
C VAL A 336 8.71 11.05 -3.35
N LEU A 337 9.73 11.07 -4.21
CA LEU A 337 9.79 10.23 -5.43
C LEU A 337 11.06 9.39 -5.42
N GLY A 338 10.91 8.09 -5.17
CA GLY A 338 12.02 7.14 -5.15
C GLY A 338 12.20 6.37 -6.46
N PRO A 339 13.37 5.72 -6.67
CA PRO A 339 13.69 4.97 -7.88
C PRO A 339 13.08 3.56 -7.84
N TRP A 340 11.77 3.49 -7.65
CA TRP A 340 11.06 2.25 -7.36
C TRP A 340 10.08 1.91 -8.48
N ARG A 341 9.62 0.66 -8.48
CA ARG A 341 8.35 0.26 -9.09
C ARG A 341 7.17 0.58 -8.18
N HIS A 342 5.95 0.36 -8.68
CA HIS A 342 4.73 0.46 -7.88
C HIS A 342 4.85 -0.29 -6.54
N SER A 343 4.50 0.39 -5.45
CA SER A 343 4.57 -0.13 -4.07
C SER A 343 5.97 -0.61 -3.61
N GLY A 344 7.02 -0.36 -4.39
CA GLY A 344 8.38 -0.85 -4.13
C GLY A 344 8.98 -0.31 -2.83
N VAL A 345 8.53 0.87 -2.40
CA VAL A 345 8.91 1.52 -1.14
C VAL A 345 8.69 0.67 0.11
N ASN A 346 7.81 -0.34 0.04
CA ASN A 346 7.46 -1.19 1.18
C ASN A 346 8.31 -2.46 1.32
N GLY A 347 9.26 -2.68 0.43
CA GLY A 347 10.25 -3.76 0.51
C GLY A 347 11.67 -3.25 0.30
N GLU A 348 12.61 -4.16 0.06
CA GLU A 348 13.96 -3.77 -0.36
C GLU A 348 13.98 -3.34 -1.83
N GLN A 349 14.69 -2.26 -2.14
CA GLN A 349 14.89 -1.75 -3.50
C GLN A 349 16.36 -1.47 -3.77
N ARG A 350 17.09 -2.54 -4.13
CA ARG A 350 18.51 -2.52 -4.51
C ARG A 350 18.74 -2.49 -6.03
N GLN A 351 17.69 -2.77 -6.80
CA GLN A 351 17.73 -2.77 -8.25
C GLN A 351 16.33 -2.58 -8.82
N LEU A 352 16.25 -2.09 -10.06
CA LEU A 352 15.03 -2.03 -10.85
C LEU A 352 15.33 -2.49 -12.28
N GLY A 353 14.89 -3.69 -12.63
CA GLY A 353 15.32 -4.34 -13.87
C GLY A 353 16.85 -4.47 -13.90
N ALA A 354 17.48 -3.94 -14.94
CA ALA A 354 18.94 -3.91 -15.07
C ALA A 354 19.62 -2.77 -14.29
N LEU A 355 18.85 -1.80 -13.76
CA LEU A 355 19.39 -0.66 -13.02
C LEU A 355 19.81 -1.11 -11.62
N LYS A 356 21.09 -0.94 -11.28
CA LYS A 356 21.61 -1.17 -9.93
C LYS A 356 21.51 0.12 -9.13
N LEU A 357 20.85 0.06 -7.98
CA LEU A 357 20.69 1.21 -7.09
C LEU A 357 21.83 1.25 -6.06
N PRO A 358 22.18 2.43 -5.53
CA PRO A 358 23.21 2.58 -4.51
C PRO A 358 22.70 2.08 -3.15
N GLY A 359 22.74 0.76 -2.96
CA GLY A 359 22.20 0.10 -1.78
C GLY A 359 20.68 -0.02 -1.83
N ASP A 360 20.07 -0.28 -0.67
CA ASP A 360 18.62 -0.38 -0.54
C ASP A 360 18.00 1.00 -0.31
N THR A 361 17.60 1.63 -1.42
CA THR A 361 17.06 2.99 -1.42
C THR A 361 15.73 3.10 -0.67
N ALA A 362 14.91 2.04 -0.67
CA ALA A 362 13.62 2.03 0.01
C ALA A 362 13.81 1.91 1.52
N THR A 363 14.64 0.98 1.99
CA THR A 363 14.93 0.86 3.43
C THR A 363 15.63 2.10 3.97
N GLY A 364 16.61 2.65 3.25
CA GLY A 364 17.27 3.90 3.62
C GLY A 364 16.29 5.06 3.78
N PHE A 365 15.35 5.21 2.84
CA PHE A 365 14.27 6.18 2.93
C PHE A 365 13.33 5.90 4.13
N ARG A 366 12.89 4.66 4.32
CA ARG A 366 11.95 4.30 5.39
C ARG A 366 12.52 4.64 6.77
N LEU A 367 13.80 4.34 7.00
CA LEU A 367 14.47 4.60 8.27
C LEU A 367 14.88 6.07 8.43
N GLY A 368 15.33 6.72 7.36
CA GLY A 368 15.86 8.08 7.42
C GLY A 368 14.81 9.19 7.34
N VAL A 369 13.63 8.92 6.78
CA VAL A 369 12.62 9.95 6.47
C VAL A 369 11.23 9.54 6.93
N LEU A 370 10.70 8.40 6.47
CA LEU A 370 9.33 7.99 6.77
C LEU A 370 9.11 7.80 8.28
N LYS A 371 10.01 7.06 8.94
CA LYS A 371 9.90 6.80 10.37
C LYS A 371 10.05 8.08 11.20
N PRO A 372 11.07 8.92 11.01
CA PRO A 372 11.15 10.22 11.70
C PRO A 372 9.96 11.14 11.44
N PHE A 373 9.40 11.16 10.23
CA PHE A 373 8.18 11.91 9.90
C PHE A 373 6.98 11.42 10.72
N LEU A 374 6.79 10.10 10.85
CA LEU A 374 5.70 9.55 11.66
C LEU A 374 5.97 9.77 13.16
N ASP A 375 7.19 9.55 13.63
CA ASP A 375 7.56 9.72 15.04
C ASP A 375 7.29 11.14 15.54
N GLN A 376 7.71 12.19 14.81
CA GLN A 376 7.51 13.57 15.23
C GLN A 376 6.02 13.95 15.43
N HIS A 377 5.11 13.28 14.72
CA HIS A 377 3.67 13.54 14.81
C HIS A 377 2.95 12.60 15.78
N LEU A 378 3.43 11.38 15.93
CA LEU A 378 2.72 10.31 16.61
C LEU A 378 3.28 9.96 17.99
N LYS A 379 4.59 10.12 18.22
CA LYS A 379 5.17 9.84 19.53
C LYS A 379 5.03 11.03 20.48
N THR A 380 4.70 10.74 21.73
CA THR A 380 4.66 11.76 22.79
C THR A 380 6.07 12.28 23.04
N GLY A 381 6.26 13.60 22.96
CA GLY A 381 7.55 14.25 23.23
C GLY A 381 8.65 14.02 22.18
N ALA A 382 8.34 13.43 21.02
CA ALA A 382 9.32 13.32 19.94
C ALA A 382 9.78 14.69 19.44
N ALA A 383 11.07 14.80 19.14
CA ALA A 383 11.63 15.99 18.52
C ALA A 383 11.13 16.15 17.08
N LYS A 384 11.09 17.40 16.59
CA LYS A 384 10.86 17.68 15.17
C LYS A 384 11.99 17.06 14.35
N ALA A 385 11.65 16.31 13.32
CA ALA A 385 12.59 15.71 12.39
C ALA A 385 12.92 16.67 11.25
N ASP A 386 14.14 16.59 10.72
CA ASP A 386 14.59 17.34 9.53
C ASP A 386 14.08 16.67 8.25
N ILE A 387 12.77 16.74 8.05
CA ILE A 387 12.09 16.23 6.86
C ILE A 387 12.12 17.30 5.77
N PRO A 388 12.73 17.04 4.60
CA PRO A 388 12.70 17.99 3.51
C PRO A 388 11.29 18.05 2.92
N PRO A 389 10.78 19.23 2.52
CA PRO A 389 9.50 19.36 1.84
C PRO A 389 9.39 18.43 0.64
N VAL A 390 10.46 18.36 -0.17
CA VAL A 390 10.53 17.45 -1.31
C VAL A 390 11.83 16.66 -1.28
N LEU A 391 11.72 15.34 -1.48
CA LEU A 391 12.84 14.42 -1.60
C LEU A 391 12.69 13.57 -2.87
N ILE A 392 13.56 13.78 -3.85
CA ILE A 392 13.50 13.05 -5.13
C ILE A 392 14.84 12.37 -5.38
N PHE A 393 14.80 11.12 -5.83
CA PHE A 393 15.99 10.43 -6.28
C PHE A 393 16.36 10.84 -7.71
N GLU A 394 17.52 11.45 -7.90
CA GLU A 394 18.03 11.78 -9.22
C GLU A 394 18.65 10.54 -9.87
N THR A 395 18.04 10.06 -10.94
CA THR A 395 18.43 8.81 -11.62
C THR A 395 19.67 8.95 -12.49
N GLY A 396 20.11 10.17 -12.78
CA GLY A 396 21.38 10.45 -13.47
C GLY A 396 22.59 10.39 -12.55
N SER A 397 22.52 11.07 -11.39
CA SER A 397 23.59 11.05 -10.39
C SER A 397 23.50 9.88 -9.41
N MET A 398 22.37 9.18 -9.37
CA MET A 398 22.06 8.12 -8.42
C MET A 398 22.10 8.58 -6.96
N GLU A 399 21.52 9.75 -6.68
CA GLU A 399 21.54 10.37 -5.34
C GLU A 399 20.17 10.92 -4.96
N TRP A 400 19.88 10.95 -3.66
CA TRP A 400 18.72 11.67 -3.14
C TRP A 400 18.99 13.17 -3.14
N ARG A 401 18.07 13.95 -3.69
CA ARG A 401 18.06 15.41 -3.64
C ARG A 401 16.91 15.92 -2.79
N ARG A 402 17.22 16.95 -2.01
CA ARG A 402 16.29 17.69 -1.16
C ARG A 402 15.94 18.99 -1.86
N TYR A 403 14.67 19.32 -1.94
CA TYR A 403 14.20 20.59 -2.49
C TYR A 403 13.20 21.24 -1.53
N ASP A 404 13.19 22.56 -1.50
CA ASP A 404 12.19 23.32 -0.76
C ASP A 404 10.85 23.36 -1.49
N ARG A 405 10.87 23.24 -2.83
CA ARG A 405 9.69 23.29 -3.72
C ARG A 405 9.94 22.44 -4.96
N TRP A 406 8.87 21.90 -5.54
CA TRP A 406 8.93 21.17 -6.80
C TRP A 406 7.62 21.35 -7.61
N PRO A 407 7.68 21.42 -8.95
CA PRO A 407 8.86 21.33 -9.81
C PRO A 407 9.69 22.61 -9.86
N GLU A 408 11.01 22.48 -10.08
CA GLU A 408 11.93 23.62 -10.28
C GLU A 408 11.80 24.25 -11.69
N ALA A 409 11.22 23.52 -12.65
CA ALA A 409 10.94 23.99 -13.99
C ALA A 409 9.52 23.62 -14.43
N GLY A 410 8.85 24.50 -15.15
CA GLY A 410 7.48 24.26 -15.63
C GLY A 410 6.78 25.50 -16.16
N ASP A 411 5.52 25.33 -16.55
CA ASP A 411 4.68 26.39 -17.13
C ASP A 411 4.06 27.33 -16.06
N GLY A 412 4.39 27.10 -14.78
CA GLY A 412 3.89 27.85 -13.63
C GLY A 412 4.77 29.05 -13.24
N ARG A 413 4.22 29.92 -12.39
CA ARG A 413 4.94 31.10 -11.88
C ARG A 413 6.01 30.66 -10.86
N GLY A 414 7.29 30.84 -11.18
CA GLY A 414 8.40 30.74 -10.22
C GLY A 414 9.47 29.67 -10.52
N GLY A 415 9.24 28.78 -11.49
CA GLY A 415 10.26 27.83 -11.97
C GLY A 415 10.98 28.32 -13.23
N GLN A 416 12.07 27.64 -13.61
CA GLN A 416 12.69 27.83 -14.91
C GLN A 416 11.70 27.43 -16.02
N PRO A 417 11.64 28.17 -17.15
CA PRO A 417 10.80 27.78 -18.26
C PRO A 417 11.27 26.43 -18.83
N LEU A 418 10.32 25.62 -19.29
CA LEU A 418 10.65 24.39 -20.02
C LEU A 418 11.46 24.74 -21.27
N ARG A 419 12.54 23.99 -21.52
CA ARG A 419 13.36 24.10 -22.73
C ARG A 419 12.89 23.06 -23.75
N PRO A 420 12.27 23.46 -24.88
CA PRO A 420 11.80 22.51 -25.88
C PRO A 420 12.95 21.72 -26.51
N LEU A 421 12.79 20.40 -26.62
CA LEU A 421 13.64 19.52 -27.41
C LEU A 421 12.85 19.12 -28.67
N PHE A 422 13.23 19.67 -29.82
CA PHE A 422 12.51 19.51 -31.08
C PHE A 422 12.96 18.23 -31.81
N LEU A 423 11.99 17.58 -32.47
CA LEU A 423 12.27 16.60 -33.51
C LEU A 423 12.91 17.30 -34.72
N GLN A 424 13.92 16.66 -35.31
CA GLN A 424 14.68 17.16 -36.45
C GLN A 424 14.72 16.10 -37.56
N PRO A 425 14.89 16.50 -38.83
CA PRO A 425 14.99 15.56 -39.95
C PRO A 425 16.08 14.50 -39.78
N GLY A 426 15.81 13.29 -40.29
CA GLY A 426 16.74 12.17 -40.25
C GLY A 426 16.84 11.55 -38.86
N LEU A 427 15.70 11.41 -38.17
CA LEU A 427 15.59 10.82 -36.83
C LEU A 427 16.49 11.49 -35.77
N LYS A 428 16.59 12.81 -35.78
CA LYS A 428 17.44 13.59 -34.87
C LYS A 428 16.62 14.38 -33.84
N LEU A 429 17.30 14.82 -32.78
CA LEU A 429 16.76 15.73 -31.76
C LEU A 429 17.68 16.95 -31.62
N GLY A 430 17.11 18.13 -31.41
CA GLY A 430 17.87 19.37 -31.25
C GLY A 430 17.09 20.46 -30.52
N PHE A 431 17.81 21.39 -29.90
CA PHE A 431 17.20 22.53 -29.17
C PHE A 431 16.86 23.73 -30.07
N GLU A 432 17.33 23.72 -31.30
CA GLU A 432 17.03 24.76 -32.29
C GLU A 432 15.67 24.47 -32.94
N ARG A 433 14.85 25.49 -33.10
CA ARG A 433 13.53 25.33 -33.73
C ARG A 433 13.74 25.01 -35.22
N PRO A 434 13.12 23.92 -35.76
CA PRO A 434 13.19 23.63 -37.18
C PRO A 434 12.61 24.77 -38.03
N GLU A 435 13.18 25.01 -39.21
CA GLU A 435 12.66 25.98 -40.18
C GLU A 435 11.24 25.58 -40.67
N ARG A 436 10.43 26.58 -41.06
CA ARG A 436 9.08 26.32 -41.60
C ARG A 436 9.17 25.54 -42.91
N GLY A 437 8.39 24.45 -43.01
CA GLY A 437 8.41 23.54 -44.17
C GLY A 437 9.24 22.27 -43.96
N ALA A 438 9.66 22.01 -42.72
CA ALA A 438 10.42 20.81 -42.36
C ALA A 438 9.71 19.50 -42.76
N GLU A 439 10.54 18.53 -43.16
CA GLU A 439 10.19 17.16 -43.51
C GLU A 439 9.46 16.45 -42.36
N TYR A 440 8.64 15.46 -42.70
CA TYR A 440 7.97 14.57 -41.74
C TYR A 440 8.61 13.17 -41.78
N GLU A 441 8.52 12.45 -40.68
CA GLU A 441 8.81 11.02 -40.62
C GLU A 441 7.47 10.26 -40.67
N GLU A 442 7.38 9.19 -41.43
CA GLU A 442 6.15 8.40 -41.61
C GLU A 442 6.33 6.96 -41.15
N TYR A 443 5.29 6.41 -40.51
CA TYR A 443 5.24 4.99 -40.17
C TYR A 443 3.80 4.44 -40.29
N VAL A 444 3.68 3.16 -40.60
CA VAL A 444 2.38 2.46 -40.64
C VAL A 444 2.06 1.86 -39.28
N SER A 445 0.86 2.13 -38.75
CA SER A 445 0.33 1.48 -37.56
C SER A 445 -0.70 0.42 -37.96
N ASP A 446 -0.34 -0.86 -37.78
CA ASP A 446 -1.19 -2.01 -38.10
C ASP A 446 -1.77 -2.63 -36.81
N PRO A 447 -3.09 -2.49 -36.53
CA PRO A 447 -3.73 -3.08 -35.36
C PRO A 447 -3.69 -4.61 -35.31
N ALA A 448 -3.41 -5.30 -36.42
CA ALA A 448 -3.20 -6.75 -36.43
C ALA A 448 -1.79 -7.15 -35.94
N LYS A 449 -0.87 -6.18 -35.86
CA LYS A 449 0.52 -6.35 -35.39
C LYS A 449 0.90 -5.23 -34.40
N PRO A 450 0.18 -5.11 -33.26
CA PRO A 450 0.49 -4.07 -32.28
C PRO A 450 1.92 -4.22 -31.77
N VAL A 451 2.57 -3.08 -31.50
CA VAL A 451 3.90 -3.09 -30.87
C VAL A 451 3.76 -3.64 -29.45
N PRO A 452 4.48 -4.71 -29.08
CA PRO A 452 4.40 -5.24 -27.72
C PRO A 452 5.11 -4.29 -26.74
N PHE A 453 4.48 -4.00 -25.60
CA PHE A 453 5.05 -3.07 -24.60
C PHE A 453 6.25 -3.66 -23.83
N VAL A 454 6.41 -4.99 -23.84
CA VAL A 454 7.56 -5.75 -23.34
C VAL A 454 7.86 -6.93 -24.28
N PRO A 455 9.06 -7.54 -24.25
CA PRO A 455 9.34 -8.74 -25.04
C PRO A 455 8.32 -9.84 -24.77
N ARG A 456 7.82 -10.49 -25.84
CA ARG A 456 6.90 -11.62 -25.73
C ARG A 456 7.62 -12.86 -25.17
N PRO A 457 6.92 -13.74 -24.42
CA PRO A 457 5.51 -13.66 -24.06
C PRO A 457 5.23 -12.61 -22.97
N VAL A 458 4.11 -11.90 -23.13
CA VAL A 458 3.56 -11.00 -22.09
C VAL A 458 2.88 -11.86 -21.02
N ARG A 459 3.23 -11.68 -19.75
CA ARG A 459 2.71 -12.46 -18.61
C ARG A 459 2.51 -11.61 -17.39
#